data_AF-A0A4Y8YBU6-F1
#
_entry.id   AF-A0A4Y8YBU6-F1
#
_cell.length_a   1.000
_cell.length_b   1.000
_cell.length_c   1.000
_cell.angle_alpha   90.00
_cell.angle_beta   90.00
_cell.angle_gamma   90.00
#
_symmetry.space_group_name_H-M   'P 1'
#
loop_
_entity.id
_entity.type
_entity.pdbx_description
1 polymer ?
#
loop_
_entity_poly.entity_id
_entity_poly.type
_entity_poly.pdbx_seq_one_letter_code
_entity_poly.pdbx_strand_id
1 'polypeptide(L)'
;MPVRNPVTQADRDRVAELHAEGKSRNDIADLMDRSGSTISGIARKLGLTFERGPEVASATAARQADLEERRQLLATRFIDIAEDSLDRIYQETTVYSFGGKNNDYNDHTFPEAPIAERVKLMTAAAIAVDKSLKLAPAESNAGLDAAKSMLGSLGAALSEYVRAEDETADQGDGEA
;
A
#
# COMPACT_ATOMS: atom_id res chain seq x y z
N MET A 1 -10.32 42.97 6.98
CA MET A 1 -9.65 42.04 6.06
C MET A 1 -8.35 41.60 6.70
N PRO A 2 -8.01 40.30 6.76
CA PRO A 2 -6.71 39.90 7.31
C PRO A 2 -5.60 40.45 6.43
N VAL A 3 -4.58 41.04 7.06
CA VAL A 3 -3.44 41.66 6.38
C VAL A 3 -2.66 40.54 5.69
N ARG A 4 -2.63 40.54 4.35
CA ARG A 4 -1.70 39.69 3.59
C ARG A 4 -0.31 40.15 3.96
N ASN A 5 0.44 39.34 4.71
CA ASN A 5 1.85 39.60 4.99
C ASN A 5 2.67 39.12 3.77
N PRO A 6 3.10 40.01 2.87
CA PRO A 6 3.72 39.60 1.62
C PRO A 6 5.04 38.87 1.89
N VAL A 7 5.34 37.89 1.03
CA VAL A 7 6.61 37.15 1.09
C VAL A 7 7.72 38.03 0.52
N THR A 8 8.71 38.34 1.35
CA THR A 8 9.87 39.19 1.00
C THR A 8 11.05 38.35 0.51
N GLN A 9 12.13 39.02 0.07
CA GLN A 9 13.38 38.33 -0.26
C GLN A 9 14.05 37.76 1.00
N ALA A 10 14.00 38.47 2.12
CA ALA A 10 14.54 38.00 3.40
C ALA A 10 13.89 36.68 3.86
N ASP A 11 12.59 36.49 3.58
CA ASP A 11 11.92 35.22 3.86
C ASP A 11 12.48 34.07 3.00
N ARG A 12 12.84 34.35 1.74
CA ARG A 12 13.39 33.34 0.83
C ARG A 12 14.80 32.93 1.26
N ASP A 13 15.62 33.92 1.62
CA ASP A 13 16.97 33.70 2.09
C ASP A 13 16.95 32.90 3.41
N ARG A 14 16.02 33.23 4.31
CA ARG A 14 15.87 32.51 5.58
C ARG A 14 15.38 31.07 5.40
N VAL A 15 14.46 30.82 4.45
CA VAL A 15 14.05 29.46 4.11
C VAL A 15 15.22 28.66 3.53
N ALA A 16 16.05 29.26 2.67
CA ALA A 16 17.21 28.59 2.10
C ALA A 16 18.25 28.23 3.17
N GLU A 17 18.51 29.13 4.12
CA GLU A 17 19.42 28.89 5.24
C GLU A 17 18.93 27.75 6.15
N LEU A 18 17.67 27.81 6.60
CA LEU A 18 17.10 26.77 7.48
C LEU A 18 16.94 25.42 6.76
N HIS A 19 16.75 25.42 5.44
CA HIS A 19 16.77 24.21 4.62
C HIS A 19 18.17 23.61 4.55
N ALA A 20 19.21 24.42 4.38
CA ALA A 20 20.61 23.98 4.39
C ALA A 20 21.04 23.42 5.77
N GLU A 21 20.44 23.92 6.86
CA GLU A 21 20.58 23.35 8.22
C GLU A 21 19.84 22.02 8.41
N GLY A 22 19.08 21.54 7.41
CA GLY A 22 18.36 20.26 7.45
C GLY A 22 17.05 20.30 8.23
N LYS A 23 16.48 21.48 8.51
CA LYS A 23 15.19 21.58 9.22
C LYS A 23 14.03 21.12 8.35
N SER A 24 13.02 20.49 8.98
CA SER A 24 11.82 20.07 8.27
C SER A 24 10.95 21.27 7.90
N ARG A 25 10.09 21.09 6.88
CA ARG A 25 9.15 22.13 6.43
C ARG A 25 8.26 22.67 7.56
N ASN A 26 7.88 21.83 8.53
CA ASN A 26 7.05 22.26 9.65
C ASN A 26 7.87 23.04 10.69
N ASP A 27 9.10 22.62 10.97
CA ASP A 27 9.98 23.37 11.88
C ASP A 27 10.26 24.78 11.35
N ILE A 28 10.46 24.92 10.04
CA ILE A 28 10.66 26.22 9.38
C ILE A 28 9.37 27.06 9.44
N ALA A 29 8.22 26.44 9.25
CA ALA A 29 6.92 27.11 9.36
C ALA A 29 6.70 27.69 10.76
N ASP A 30 7.02 26.91 11.79
CA ASP A 30 6.90 27.32 13.20
C ASP A 30 7.92 28.40 13.55
N LEU A 31 9.17 28.29 13.09
CA LEU A 31 10.24 29.27 13.33
C LEU A 31 10.00 30.62 12.66
N MET A 32 9.35 30.62 11.49
CA MET A 32 9.10 31.83 10.71
C MET A 32 7.70 32.41 10.94
N ASP A 33 6.87 31.77 11.78
CA ASP A 33 5.44 32.09 11.96
C ASP A 33 4.72 32.22 10.61
N ARG A 34 4.95 31.25 9.71
CA ARG A 34 4.37 31.21 8.36
C ARG A 34 3.77 29.86 8.08
N SER A 35 2.61 29.85 7.43
CA SER A 35 1.97 28.59 7.01
C SER A 35 2.91 27.69 6.20
N GLY A 36 2.83 26.38 6.41
CA GLY A 36 3.63 25.40 5.68
C GLY A 36 3.43 25.43 4.16
N SER A 37 2.28 25.93 3.68
CA SER A 37 2.03 26.16 2.25
C SER A 37 2.89 27.30 1.69
N THR A 38 3.12 28.36 2.46
CA THR A 38 3.98 29.49 2.09
C THR A 38 5.43 29.03 2.00
N ILE A 39 5.92 28.28 3.00
CA ILE A 39 7.26 27.71 3.00
C ILE A 39 7.47 26.76 1.80
N SER A 40 6.49 25.90 1.51
CA SER A 40 6.54 25.00 0.35
C SER A 40 6.56 25.77 -0.98
N GLY A 41 5.83 26.89 -1.07
CA GLY A 41 5.84 27.76 -2.25
C GLY A 41 7.17 28.51 -2.44
N ILE A 42 7.82 28.91 -1.34
CA ILE A 42 9.16 29.53 -1.37
C ILE A 42 10.20 28.50 -1.80
N ALA A 43 10.24 27.34 -1.16
CA ALA A 43 11.19 26.27 -1.48
C ALA A 43 11.10 25.83 -2.94
N ARG A 44 9.88 25.69 -3.50
CA ARG A 44 9.68 25.38 -4.91
C ARG A 44 10.30 26.43 -5.84
N LYS A 45 10.13 27.72 -5.53
CA LYS A 45 10.72 28.83 -6.32
C LYS A 45 12.25 28.87 -6.22
N LEU A 46 12.81 28.29 -5.16
CA LEU A 46 14.25 28.18 -4.92
C LEU A 46 14.83 26.83 -5.39
N GLY A 47 14.01 25.92 -5.91
CA GLY A 47 14.44 24.57 -6.30
C GLY A 47 14.78 23.66 -5.11
N LEU A 48 14.36 24.00 -3.89
CA LEU A 48 14.63 23.23 -2.67
C LEU A 48 13.54 22.17 -2.46
N THR A 49 13.95 20.95 -2.11
CA THR A 49 13.04 19.84 -1.78
C THR A 49 13.07 19.53 -0.29
N PHE A 50 11.89 19.40 0.32
CA PHE A 50 11.72 18.92 1.69
C PHE A 50 11.42 17.43 1.75
N GLU A 51 11.65 16.69 0.65
CA GLU A 51 11.53 15.24 0.66
C GLU A 51 12.39 14.69 1.79
N ARG A 52 11.70 14.08 2.76
CA ARG A 52 12.32 13.44 3.92
C ARG A 52 13.31 12.43 3.36
N GLY A 53 14.58 12.59 3.71
CA GLY A 53 15.72 12.10 2.93
C GLY A 53 15.86 10.58 2.76
N PRO A 54 17.03 10.12 2.27
CA PRO A 54 17.32 8.71 1.96
C PRO A 54 16.97 7.75 3.10
N GLU A 55 17.10 8.18 4.36
CA GLU A 55 16.74 7.41 5.55
C GLU A 55 15.25 7.04 5.59
N VAL A 56 14.33 7.96 5.27
CA VAL A 56 12.88 7.68 5.29
C VAL A 56 12.46 6.81 4.12
N ALA A 57 13.06 7.02 2.95
CA ALA A 57 12.87 6.14 1.79
C ALA A 57 13.37 4.71 2.12
N SER A 58 14.56 4.59 2.73
CA SER A 58 15.11 3.30 3.15
C SER A 58 14.27 2.62 4.23
N ALA A 59 13.75 3.38 5.20
CA ALA A 59 12.89 2.86 6.26
C ALA A 59 11.52 2.42 5.71
N THR A 60 11.00 3.14 4.70
CA THR A 60 9.76 2.75 4.01
C THR A 60 9.97 1.48 3.20
N ALA A 61 11.08 1.37 2.47
CA ALA A 61 11.44 0.19 1.70
C ALA A 61 11.67 -1.04 2.60
N ALA A 62 12.40 -0.86 3.71
CA ALA A 62 12.58 -1.91 4.73
C ALA A 62 11.24 -2.36 5.29
N ARG A 63 10.36 -1.42 5.67
CA ARG A 63 9.03 -1.75 6.19
C ARG A 63 8.16 -2.46 5.15
N GLN A 64 8.28 -2.11 3.87
CA GLN A 64 7.57 -2.82 2.79
C GLN A 64 8.09 -4.25 2.63
N ALA A 65 9.41 -4.46 2.68
CA ALA A 65 10.01 -5.79 2.65
C ALA A 65 9.56 -6.64 3.85
N ASP A 66 9.56 -6.08 5.06
CA ASP A 66 9.09 -6.77 6.26
C ASP A 66 7.60 -7.16 6.16
N LEU A 67 6.77 -6.27 5.59
CA LEU A 67 5.35 -6.54 5.39
C LEU A 67 5.12 -7.63 4.35
N GLU A 68 5.92 -7.63 3.28
CA GLU A 68 5.88 -8.64 2.24
C GLU A 68 6.29 -10.01 2.78
N GLU A 69 7.37 -10.09 3.57
CA GLU A 69 7.79 -11.32 4.24
C GLU A 69 6.69 -11.84 5.17
N ARG A 70 6.09 -10.97 6.00
CA ARG A 70 4.99 -11.36 6.89
C ARG A 70 3.76 -11.84 6.13
N ARG A 71 3.48 -11.25 4.96
CA ARG A 71 2.39 -11.68 4.08
C ARG A 71 2.64 -13.09 3.54
N GLN A 72 3.86 -13.38 3.09
CA GLN A 72 4.25 -14.70 2.59
C GLN A 72 4.22 -15.77 3.69
N LEU A 73 4.73 -15.45 4.88
CA LEU A 73 4.65 -16.35 6.03
C LEU A 73 3.20 -16.66 6.41
N LEU A 74 2.32 -15.65 6.38
CA LEU A 74 0.90 -15.85 6.66
C LEU A 74 0.23 -16.73 5.59
N ALA A 75 0.58 -16.55 4.31
CA ALA A 75 0.09 -17.40 3.23
C ALA A 75 0.51 -18.88 3.44
N THR A 76 1.75 -19.10 3.86
CA THR A 76 2.28 -20.45 4.19
C THR A 76 1.46 -21.08 5.31
N ARG A 77 1.21 -20.34 6.40
CA ARG A 77 0.38 -20.84 7.51
C ARG A 77 -1.05 -21.22 7.10
N PHE A 78 -1.62 -20.51 6.11
CA PHE A 78 -2.92 -20.91 5.58
C PHE A 78 -2.85 -22.21 4.79
N ILE A 79 -1.74 -22.50 4.10
CA ILE A 79 -1.54 -23.82 3.48
C ILE A 79 -1.42 -24.90 4.56
N ASP A 80 -0.63 -24.67 5.62
CA ASP A 80 -0.51 -25.61 6.74
C ASP A 80 -1.89 -25.95 7.36
N ILE A 81 -2.76 -24.95 7.52
CA ILE A 81 -4.13 -25.14 8.01
C ILE A 81 -4.97 -25.97 7.03
N ALA A 82 -4.80 -25.76 5.73
CA ALA A 82 -5.50 -26.54 4.72
C ALA A 82 -5.07 -28.01 4.74
N GLU A 83 -3.77 -28.27 4.85
CA GLU A 83 -3.18 -29.61 4.96
C GLU A 83 -3.69 -30.31 6.22
N ASP A 84 -3.59 -29.68 7.40
CA ASP A 84 -4.12 -30.24 8.67
C ASP A 84 -5.61 -30.56 8.56
N SER A 85 -6.39 -29.66 7.97
CA SER A 85 -7.84 -29.87 7.81
C SER A 85 -8.14 -31.08 6.93
N LEU A 86 -7.39 -31.27 5.85
CA LEU A 86 -7.57 -32.42 4.93
C LEU A 86 -7.09 -33.73 5.57
N ASP A 87 -5.97 -33.71 6.30
CA ASP A 87 -5.44 -34.88 6.97
C ASP A 87 -6.42 -35.43 8.01
N ARG A 88 -7.12 -34.55 8.74
CA ARG A 88 -8.08 -34.93 9.79
C ARG A 88 -9.36 -35.59 9.28
N ILE A 89 -9.65 -35.54 7.98
CA ILE A 89 -10.88 -36.13 7.39
C ILE A 89 -10.97 -37.63 7.67
N TYR A 90 -9.83 -38.33 7.60
CA TYR A 90 -9.76 -39.79 7.77
C TYR A 90 -9.16 -40.20 9.12
N GLN A 91 -9.05 -39.26 10.05
CA GLN A 91 -8.57 -39.51 11.40
C GLN A 91 -9.73 -39.71 12.37
N GLU A 92 -9.44 -40.41 13.46
CA GLU A 92 -10.37 -40.56 14.57
C GLU A 92 -10.86 -39.19 15.05
N THR A 93 -12.17 -39.04 15.17
CA THR A 93 -12.81 -37.75 15.49
C THR A 93 -13.85 -37.94 16.58
N THR A 94 -13.68 -37.20 17.67
CA THR A 94 -14.69 -37.13 18.73
C THR A 94 -15.62 -35.94 18.48
N VAL A 95 -16.90 -36.23 18.30
CA VAL A 95 -17.96 -35.23 18.13
C VAL A 95 -18.73 -35.11 19.42
N TYR A 96 -18.96 -33.88 19.86
CA TYR A 96 -19.77 -33.59 21.05
C TYR A 96 -21.03 -32.80 20.68
N SER A 97 -22.05 -32.95 21.49
CA SER A 97 -23.32 -32.24 21.39
C SER A 97 -23.83 -31.89 22.77
N PHE A 98 -24.51 -30.75 22.86
CA PHE A 98 -25.27 -30.35 24.03
C PHE A 98 -26.75 -30.37 23.66
N GLY A 99 -27.59 -31.01 24.46
CA GLY A 99 -29.00 -31.18 24.09
C GLY A 99 -29.92 -31.61 25.22
N GLY A 100 -31.20 -31.75 24.89
CA GLY A 100 -32.25 -32.10 25.84
C GLY A 100 -32.70 -30.92 26.71
N LYS A 101 -33.67 -31.18 27.59
CA LYS A 101 -34.28 -30.16 28.46
C LYS A 101 -33.28 -29.54 29.45
N ASN A 102 -32.24 -30.29 29.83
CA ASN A 102 -31.23 -29.87 30.81
C ASN A 102 -29.90 -29.44 30.17
N ASN A 103 -29.80 -29.44 28.84
CA ASN A 103 -28.57 -29.11 28.11
C ASN A 103 -27.38 -30.02 28.48
N ASP A 104 -27.61 -31.33 28.50
CA ASP A 104 -26.63 -32.33 28.89
C ASP A 104 -25.58 -32.53 27.79
N TYR A 105 -24.31 -32.71 28.21
CA TYR A 105 -23.19 -33.02 27.33
C TYR A 105 -23.22 -34.49 26.90
N ASN A 106 -23.07 -34.75 25.60
CA ASN A 106 -22.93 -36.08 25.04
C ASN A 106 -21.82 -36.06 23.98
N ASP A 107 -20.97 -37.08 23.96
CA ASP A 107 -19.92 -37.25 22.96
C ASP A 107 -19.91 -38.66 22.35
N HIS A 108 -19.33 -38.74 21.16
CA HIS A 108 -19.08 -40.01 20.48
C HIS A 108 -17.82 -39.92 19.63
N THR A 109 -16.96 -40.93 19.76
CA THR A 109 -15.74 -41.07 18.98
C THR A 109 -15.99 -41.95 17.77
N PHE A 110 -15.73 -41.41 16.59
CA PHE A 110 -15.82 -42.12 15.32
C PHE A 110 -14.41 -42.47 14.83
N PRO A 111 -14.20 -43.63 14.19
CA PRO A 111 -12.90 -44.03 13.65
C PRO A 111 -12.39 -43.10 12.54
N GLU A 112 -13.31 -42.38 11.88
CA GLU A 112 -13.04 -41.33 10.91
C GLU A 112 -14.08 -40.21 11.07
N ALA A 113 -13.77 -38.99 10.62
CA ALA A 113 -14.68 -37.86 10.76
C ALA A 113 -16.04 -38.18 10.11
N PRO A 114 -17.18 -37.97 10.80
CA PRO A 114 -18.48 -38.16 10.18
C PRO A 114 -18.73 -37.08 9.11
N ILE A 115 -19.66 -37.34 8.18
CA ILE A 115 -19.89 -36.50 6.99
C ILE A 115 -20.04 -35.01 7.32
N ALA A 116 -20.77 -34.68 8.39
CA ALA A 116 -20.97 -33.30 8.83
C ALA A 116 -19.65 -32.60 9.20
N GLU A 117 -18.74 -33.30 9.87
CA GLU A 117 -17.41 -32.77 10.22
C GLU A 117 -16.48 -32.73 9.01
N ARG A 118 -16.56 -33.71 8.10
CA ARG A 118 -15.79 -33.67 6.83
C ARG A 118 -16.11 -32.43 6.01
N VAL A 119 -17.38 -32.07 5.89
CA VAL A 119 -17.78 -30.86 5.16
C VAL A 119 -17.18 -29.61 5.79
N LYS A 120 -17.15 -29.54 7.13
CA LYS A 120 -16.52 -28.41 7.85
C LYS A 120 -15.00 -28.36 7.61
N LEU A 121 -14.32 -29.49 7.70
CA LEU A 121 -12.88 -29.61 7.42
C LEU A 121 -12.55 -29.23 5.97
N MET A 122 -13.31 -29.74 5.00
CA MET A 122 -13.15 -29.37 3.58
C MET A 122 -13.40 -27.89 3.34
N THR A 123 -14.38 -27.30 4.03
CA THR A 123 -14.67 -25.86 3.93
C THR A 123 -13.56 -25.03 4.54
N ALA A 124 -13.01 -25.45 5.70
CA ALA A 124 -11.86 -24.81 6.31
C ALA A 124 -10.64 -24.83 5.37
N ALA A 125 -10.35 -25.99 4.76
CA ALA A 125 -9.29 -26.12 3.76
C ALA A 125 -9.50 -25.21 2.56
N ALA A 126 -10.71 -25.20 1.98
CA ALA A 126 -11.03 -24.35 0.84
C ALA A 126 -10.88 -22.85 1.14
N ILE A 127 -11.33 -22.41 2.32
CA ILE A 127 -11.16 -21.02 2.77
C ILE A 127 -9.68 -20.69 2.94
N ALA A 128 -8.91 -21.59 3.57
CA ALA A 128 -7.50 -21.36 3.83
C ALA A 128 -6.70 -21.26 2.51
N VAL A 129 -6.96 -22.12 1.53
CA VAL A 129 -6.38 -22.02 0.18
C VAL A 129 -6.77 -20.69 -0.50
N ASP A 130 -8.03 -20.28 -0.47
CA ASP A 130 -8.47 -18.99 -1.02
C ASP A 130 -7.76 -17.80 -0.36
N LYS A 131 -7.58 -17.82 0.97
CA LYS A 131 -6.84 -16.78 1.69
C LYS A 131 -5.35 -16.79 1.35
N SER A 132 -4.74 -17.97 1.23
CA SER A 132 -3.35 -18.11 0.81
C SER A 132 -3.14 -17.51 -0.58
N LEU A 133 -3.98 -17.86 -1.56
CA LEU A 133 -3.91 -17.32 -2.92
C LEU A 133 -4.12 -15.80 -3.00
N LYS A 134 -4.94 -15.23 -2.11
CA LYS A 134 -5.11 -13.76 -2.02
C LYS A 134 -3.89 -13.07 -1.40
N LEU A 135 -3.18 -13.75 -0.49
CA LEU A 135 -2.00 -13.22 0.17
C LEU A 135 -0.73 -13.44 -0.64
N ALA A 136 -0.61 -14.54 -1.37
CA ALA A 136 0.51 -14.88 -2.23
C ALA A 136 -0.03 -15.48 -3.54
N PRO A 137 -0.54 -14.63 -4.45
CA PRO A 137 -1.03 -15.10 -5.72
C PRO A 137 0.12 -15.77 -6.49
N ALA A 138 -0.14 -16.93 -7.09
CA ALA A 138 0.83 -17.61 -7.93
C ALA A 138 1.29 -16.64 -9.04
N GLU A 139 2.57 -16.22 -9.01
CA GLU A 139 3.26 -15.36 -9.98
C GLU A 139 2.30 -14.52 -10.84
N SER A 140 1.57 -13.60 -10.19
CA SER A 140 0.62 -12.75 -10.90
C SER A 140 1.37 -11.57 -11.51
N ASN A 141 1.61 -11.62 -12.83
CA ASN A 141 1.61 -10.46 -13.71
C ASN A 141 2.47 -9.23 -13.33
N ALA A 142 3.50 -9.38 -12.50
CA ALA A 142 4.40 -8.27 -12.16
C ALA A 142 5.02 -7.63 -13.41
N GLY A 143 5.33 -8.45 -14.43
CA GLY A 143 5.75 -7.97 -15.75
C GLY A 143 4.63 -7.28 -16.54
N LEU A 144 3.38 -7.68 -16.38
CA LEU A 144 2.23 -7.11 -17.09
C LEU A 144 1.88 -5.71 -16.54
N ASP A 145 1.90 -5.52 -15.22
CA ASP A 145 1.59 -4.23 -14.61
C ASP A 145 2.74 -3.23 -14.78
N ALA A 146 4.00 -3.69 -14.73
CA ALA A 146 5.15 -2.88 -15.15
C ALA A 146 5.05 -2.47 -16.62
N ALA A 147 4.65 -3.38 -17.52
CA ALA A 147 4.44 -3.08 -18.94
C ALA A 147 3.30 -2.08 -19.17
N LYS A 148 2.15 -2.22 -18.48
CA LYS A 148 1.04 -1.25 -18.53
C LYS A 148 1.46 0.13 -18.03
N SER A 149 2.26 0.19 -16.97
CA SER A 149 2.75 1.46 -16.42
C SER A 149 3.70 2.16 -17.39
N MET A 150 4.63 1.42 -18.00
CA MET A 150 5.50 1.95 -19.06
C MET A 150 4.70 2.43 -20.28
N LEU A 151 3.72 1.64 -20.75
CA LEU A 151 2.83 2.03 -21.85
C LEU A 151 2.00 3.28 -21.50
N GLY A 152 1.53 3.40 -20.27
CA GLY A 152 0.82 4.59 -19.77
C GLY A 152 1.70 5.83 -19.77
N SER A 153 2.95 5.71 -19.29
CA SER A 153 3.92 6.82 -19.32
C SER A 153 4.27 7.26 -20.74
N LEU A 154 4.37 6.32 -21.68
CA LEU A 154 4.62 6.61 -23.09
C LEU A 154 3.41 7.30 -23.74
N GLY A 155 2.19 6.85 -23.45
CA GLY A 155 0.97 7.48 -23.95
C GLY A 155 0.78 8.91 -23.44
N ALA A 156 1.16 9.15 -22.18
CA ALA A 156 1.15 10.50 -21.60
C ALA A 156 2.18 11.41 -22.31
N ALA A 157 3.42 10.94 -22.49
CA ALA A 157 4.46 11.69 -23.17
C ALA A 157 4.10 12.02 -24.63
N LEU A 158 3.49 11.06 -25.35
CA LEU A 158 3.06 11.29 -26.73
C LEU A 158 1.92 12.31 -26.80
N SER A 159 0.97 12.27 -25.87
CA SER A 159 -0.14 13.23 -25.82
C SER A 159 0.33 14.65 -25.49
N GLU A 160 1.34 14.77 -24.65
CA GLU A 160 1.98 16.05 -24.32
C GLU A 160 2.73 16.62 -25.54
N TYR A 161 3.46 15.76 -26.27
CA TYR A 161 4.14 16.16 -27.51
C TYR A 161 3.16 16.67 -28.58
N VAL A 162 2.04 15.97 -28.81
CA VAL A 162 1.03 16.39 -29.79
C VAL A 162 0.39 17.72 -29.42
N ARG A 163 0.09 17.96 -28.12
CA ARG A 163 -0.45 19.25 -27.66
C ARG A 163 0.56 20.38 -27.82
N ALA A 164 1.84 20.12 -27.59
CA ALA A 164 2.89 21.10 -27.79
C ALA A 164 3.05 21.47 -29.28
N GLU A 165 2.89 20.51 -30.21
CA GLU A 165 2.90 20.79 -31.65
C GLU A 165 1.69 21.65 -32.07
N ASP A 166 0.48 21.34 -31.59
CA ASP A 166 -0.73 22.13 -31.88
C ASP A 166 -0.61 23.59 -31.38
N GLU A 167 -0.02 23.82 -30.19
CA GLU A 167 0.22 25.16 -29.65
C GLU A 167 1.29 25.95 -30.42
N THR A 168 2.26 25.27 -31.05
CA THR A 168 3.27 25.91 -31.90
C THR A 168 2.77 26.21 -33.32
N ALA A 169 1.82 25.43 -33.83
CA ALA A 169 1.21 25.66 -35.14
C ALA A 169 0.29 26.90 -35.14
N ASP A 170 -0.42 27.17 -34.03
CA ASP A 170 -1.34 28.31 -33.90
C ASP A 170 -0.62 29.68 -33.77
N GLN A 171 0.67 29.68 -33.43
CA GLN A 171 1.48 30.91 -33.32
C GLN A 171 2.21 31.30 -34.63
N GLY A 172 2.13 30.46 -35.67
CA GLY A 172 2.85 30.65 -36.95
C GLY A 172 2.11 31.43 -38.04
N ASP A 173 0.79 31.58 -37.96
CA ASP A 173 -0.04 32.16 -39.03
C ASP A 173 -0.39 33.65 -38.82
N GLY A 174 0.38 34.35 -38.00
CA GLY A 174 0.08 35.70 -37.52
C GLY A 174 1.07 36.80 -37.93
N GLU A 175 1.76 36.74 -39.07
CA GLU A 175 2.45 37.93 -39.62
C GLU A 175 2.76 37.78 -41.12
N ALA A 176 1.93 38.42 -41.97
CA ALA A 176 2.25 38.80 -43.35
C ALA A 176 1.44 40.04 -43.74
#